data_AF-A0A7D6VB51-F1
#
_entry.id   AF-A0A7D6VB51-F1
#
_cell.length_a   1.000
_cell.length_b   1.000
_cell.length_c   1.000
_cell.angle_alpha   90.00
_cell.angle_beta   90.00
_cell.angle_gamma   90.00
#
_symmetry.space_group_name_H-M   'P 1'
#
loop_
_entity.id
_entity.type
_entity.pdbx_description
1 polymer ?
#
loop_
_entity_poly.entity_id
_entity_poly.type
_entity_poly.pdbx_seq_one_letter_code
_entity_poly.pdbx_strand_id
1 'polypeptide(L)'
;MPLPHARTRLDWSDLSALVVRYRDPGIELPVGVCGRVHLEDRRTAGRVQRRKYLAHRVCRQHGCATRGTDLFRKNRGFTVTLPGELPRATREILRASARLSRFATTLGSLIEDSARYVPMTAKPVPAQHHRTGYHAECRCLEVVTLMDVGDAQTLLSLGDREIRTVLEHRHGGQAVGNNLRFLLYHVLHVYLRTNLIAEFGLEDRPEEWGSLRPGTVFRQQLMSDCDGLTFLPSARRHLTDGVFMVDAHATDQLVTACFRFLAHYQLLCDAVDYELDWNALIRPELGLA
;
A
#
# COMPACT_ATOMS: atom_id res chain seq x y z
N MET A 1 9.92 19.01 7.30
CA MET A 1 10.98 18.08 7.76
C MET A 1 10.94 16.86 6.84
N PRO A 2 12.07 16.24 6.48
CA PRO A 2 12.01 14.96 5.78
C PRO A 2 11.43 13.90 6.73
N LEU A 3 10.50 13.07 6.23
CA LEU A 3 9.89 11.97 6.97
C LEU A 3 10.96 11.10 7.68
N PRO A 4 10.66 10.42 8.80
CA PRO A 4 11.63 9.59 9.53
C PRO A 4 12.36 8.55 8.64
N HIS A 5 11.63 7.96 7.70
CA HIS A 5 12.10 7.02 6.65
C HIS A 5 12.59 7.72 5.37
N ALA A 6 12.50 9.04 5.26
CA ALA A 6 13.06 9.77 4.11
C ALA A 6 14.60 9.89 4.19
N ARG A 7 15.20 9.65 5.36
CA ARG A 7 16.66 9.61 5.55
C ARG A 7 17.29 8.30 5.06
N THR A 8 16.56 7.21 5.21
CA THR A 8 16.89 5.88 4.71
C THR A 8 15.82 5.49 3.70
N ARG A 9 15.98 5.99 2.47
CA ARG A 9 14.94 5.96 1.44
C ARG A 9 14.46 4.52 1.18
N LEU A 10 13.27 4.20 1.70
CA LEU A 10 12.47 3.11 1.16
C LEU A 10 12.40 3.28 -0.35
N ASP A 11 12.69 2.21 -1.08
CA ASP A 11 12.60 2.21 -2.53
C ASP A 11 11.14 2.10 -2.95
N TRP A 12 10.42 3.21 -2.78
CA TRP A 12 9.03 3.32 -3.20
C TRP A 12 8.90 3.06 -4.70
N SER A 13 9.96 3.20 -5.50
CA SER A 13 9.94 2.89 -6.92
C SER A 13 9.70 1.41 -7.22
N ASP A 14 10.16 0.50 -6.34
CA ASP A 14 9.90 -0.93 -6.48
C ASP A 14 8.42 -1.24 -6.25
N LEU A 15 7.80 -0.66 -5.21
CA LEU A 15 6.37 -0.80 -4.94
C LEU A 15 5.52 -0.05 -5.97
N SER A 16 5.96 1.14 -6.37
CA SER A 16 5.32 1.99 -7.37
C SER A 16 5.27 1.27 -8.71
N ALA A 17 6.36 0.61 -9.13
CA ALA A 17 6.43 -0.19 -10.35
C ALA A 17 5.61 -1.50 -10.29
N LEU A 18 5.16 -1.92 -9.11
CA LEU A 18 4.22 -3.04 -8.94
C LEU A 18 2.77 -2.57 -9.07
N VAL A 19 2.43 -1.43 -8.46
CA VAL A 19 1.07 -0.87 -8.51
C VAL A 19 0.80 -0.16 -9.85
N VAL A 20 1.83 0.41 -10.47
CA VAL A 20 1.82 0.88 -11.85
C VAL A 20 1.80 -0.36 -12.72
N ARG A 21 0.59 -0.79 -13.06
CA ARG A 21 0.39 -1.83 -14.07
C ARG A 21 1.24 -1.49 -15.29
N TYR A 22 1.78 -2.53 -15.93
CA TYR A 22 2.26 -2.41 -17.30
C TYR A 22 1.13 -1.82 -18.14
N ARG A 23 1.20 -0.52 -18.42
CA ARG A 23 0.44 0.08 -19.50
C ARG A 23 1.00 -0.57 -20.74
N ASP A 24 0.15 -1.30 -21.47
CA ASP A 24 0.50 -1.68 -22.82
C ASP A 24 0.92 -0.39 -23.52
N PRO A 25 2.22 -0.21 -23.83
CA PRO A 25 2.71 1.03 -24.41
C PRO A 25 2.03 1.28 -25.75
N GLY A 26 1.34 0.26 -26.28
CA GLY A 26 0.74 0.27 -27.56
C GLY A 26 1.82 0.26 -28.62
N ILE A 27 1.37 0.44 -29.85
CA ILE A 27 2.24 0.58 -30.98
C ILE A 27 1.64 1.64 -31.88
N GLU A 28 2.41 2.69 -32.13
CA GLU A 28 2.05 3.67 -33.16
C GLU A 28 2.27 3.04 -34.53
N LEU A 29 1.20 3.03 -35.32
CA LEU A 29 1.18 2.48 -36.67
C LEU A 29 0.50 3.47 -37.61
N PRO A 30 0.94 3.56 -38.88
CA PRO A 30 0.29 4.39 -39.87
C PRO A 30 -1.14 3.91 -40.11
N VAL A 31 -2.08 4.84 -40.16
CA VAL A 31 -3.50 4.59 -40.40
C VAL A 31 -4.00 5.34 -41.62
N GLY A 32 -4.84 4.67 -42.39
CA GLY A 32 -5.53 5.27 -43.53
C GLY A 32 -6.66 6.19 -43.14
N VAL A 33 -7.20 6.87 -44.15
CA VAL A 33 -8.52 7.52 -44.06
C VAL A 33 -9.63 6.55 -43.65
N CYS A 34 -9.44 5.24 -43.86
CA CYS A 34 -10.33 4.16 -43.41
C CYS A 34 -10.22 3.81 -41.91
N GLY A 35 -9.33 4.46 -41.15
CA GLY A 35 -9.10 4.18 -39.72
C GLY A 35 -8.42 2.82 -39.44
N ARG A 36 -7.85 2.19 -40.47
CA ARG A 36 -7.16 0.89 -40.37
C ARG A 36 -5.66 1.06 -40.63
N VAL A 37 -4.87 0.12 -40.10
CA VAL A 37 -3.41 0.08 -40.24
C VAL A 37 -3.01 -0.13 -41.70
N HIS A 38 -2.13 0.72 -42.21
CA HIS A 38 -1.55 0.60 -43.55
C HIS A 38 -0.17 -0.06 -43.48
N LEU A 39 0.13 -0.95 -44.44
CA LEU A 39 1.39 -1.70 -44.49
C LEU A 39 2.25 -1.19 -45.65
N GLU A 40 2.61 0.09 -45.64
CA GLU A 40 3.40 0.71 -46.71
C GLU A 40 4.86 0.25 -46.70
N ASP A 41 5.41 -0.01 -45.51
CA ASP A 41 6.81 -0.41 -45.34
C ASP A 41 6.97 -1.78 -44.67
N ARG A 42 8.08 -2.44 -44.99
CA ARG A 42 8.40 -3.79 -44.47
C ARG A 42 8.55 -3.81 -42.94
N ARG A 43 8.96 -2.70 -42.30
CA ARG A 43 9.09 -2.62 -40.84
C ARG A 43 7.72 -2.59 -40.18
N THR A 44 6.76 -1.84 -40.70
CA THR A 44 5.36 -1.84 -40.25
C THR A 44 4.71 -3.20 -40.47
N ALA A 45 4.89 -3.82 -41.64
CA ALA A 45 4.43 -5.18 -41.90
C ALA A 45 4.98 -6.19 -40.88
N GLY A 46 6.29 -6.17 -40.62
CA GLY A 46 6.91 -7.03 -39.62
C GLY A 46 6.40 -6.76 -38.19
N ARG A 47 6.17 -5.50 -37.82
CA ARG A 47 5.60 -5.12 -36.52
C ARG A 47 4.18 -5.64 -36.34
N VAL A 48 3.35 -5.57 -37.39
CA VAL A 48 1.96 -6.04 -37.39
C VAL A 48 1.89 -7.56 -37.40
N GLN A 49 2.69 -8.24 -38.23
CA GLN A 49 2.70 -9.70 -38.33
C GLN A 49 3.05 -10.40 -37.01
N ARG A 50 3.95 -9.80 -36.22
CA ARG A 50 4.31 -10.30 -34.87
C ARG A 50 3.20 -10.08 -33.82
N ARG A 51 2.13 -9.37 -34.14
CA ARG A 51 1.06 -8.96 -33.20
C ARG A 51 -0.30 -9.40 -33.70
N LYS A 52 -0.69 -10.64 -33.34
CA LYS A 52 -1.95 -11.28 -33.76
C LYS A 52 -3.21 -10.41 -33.56
N TYR A 53 -3.24 -9.58 -32.51
CA TYR A 53 -4.38 -8.70 -32.22
C TYR A 53 -4.57 -7.56 -33.23
N LEU A 54 -3.60 -7.30 -34.10
CA LEU A 54 -3.70 -6.29 -35.16
C LEU A 54 -4.20 -6.85 -36.48
N ALA A 55 -4.32 -8.17 -36.63
CA ALA A 55 -4.64 -8.80 -37.92
C ALA A 55 -5.96 -8.29 -38.54
N HIS A 56 -6.98 -8.04 -37.71
CA HIS A 56 -8.27 -7.51 -38.14
C HIS A 56 -8.29 -5.98 -38.32
N ARG A 57 -7.22 -5.29 -37.93
CA ARG A 57 -7.06 -3.84 -37.99
C ARG A 57 -6.35 -3.39 -39.26
N VAL A 58 -5.88 -4.30 -40.12
CA VAL A 58 -5.15 -3.97 -41.35
C VAL A 58 -6.11 -3.55 -42.46
N CYS A 59 -5.76 -2.48 -43.18
CA CYS A 59 -6.47 -2.03 -44.36
C CYS A 59 -6.28 -3.03 -45.51
N ARG A 60 -7.36 -3.35 -46.23
CA ARG A 60 -7.34 -4.23 -47.40
C ARG A 60 -7.64 -3.48 -48.70
N GLN A 61 -7.96 -2.19 -48.63
CA GLN A 61 -8.29 -1.38 -49.80
C GLN A 61 -7.01 -0.94 -50.49
N HIS A 62 -6.84 -1.34 -51.74
CA HIS A 62 -5.74 -0.90 -52.58
C HIS A 62 -5.88 0.61 -52.86
N GLY A 63 -4.77 1.36 -52.71
CA GLY A 63 -4.77 2.81 -52.95
C GLY A 63 -5.43 3.66 -51.87
N CYS A 64 -5.77 3.10 -50.69
CA CYS A 64 -6.22 3.90 -49.57
C CYS A 64 -5.08 4.83 -49.09
N ALA A 65 -5.33 6.14 -48.99
CA ALA A 65 -4.32 7.10 -48.54
C ALA A 65 -4.11 7.06 -47.02
N THR A 66 -2.86 7.15 -46.58
CA THR A 66 -2.47 7.27 -45.17
C THR A 66 -2.76 8.69 -44.65
N ARG A 67 -3.40 8.79 -43.48
CA ARG A 67 -3.80 10.07 -42.86
C ARG A 67 -2.91 10.47 -41.67
N GLY A 68 -2.12 9.54 -41.13
CA GLY A 68 -1.27 9.77 -39.97
C GLY A 68 -0.96 8.47 -39.25
N THR A 69 -0.68 8.56 -37.95
CA THR A 69 -0.47 7.41 -37.06
C THR A 69 -1.58 7.33 -36.01
N ASP A 70 -1.86 6.13 -35.53
CA ASP A 70 -2.74 5.89 -34.38
C ASP A 70 -2.09 4.89 -33.41
N LEU A 71 -2.45 4.96 -32.14
CA LEU A 71 -1.90 4.14 -31.07
C LEU A 71 -2.73 2.88 -30.86
N PHE A 72 -2.18 1.73 -31.23
CA PHE A 72 -2.86 0.45 -31.06
C PHE A 72 -2.42 -0.26 -29.79
N ARG A 73 -3.35 -0.49 -28.87
CA ARG A 73 -3.15 -1.29 -27.66
C ARG A 73 -3.85 -2.64 -27.78
N LYS A 74 -3.21 -3.70 -27.32
CA LYS A 74 -3.76 -5.06 -27.17
C LYS A 74 -4.96 -5.06 -26.24
N ASN A 75 -4.89 -4.33 -25.12
CA ASN A 75 -5.97 -4.24 -24.13
C ASN A 75 -6.46 -2.80 -24.02
N ARG A 76 -7.72 -2.54 -24.42
CA ARG A 76 -8.35 -1.21 -24.37
C ARG A 76 -8.88 -0.81 -22.98
N GLY A 77 -8.93 -1.73 -22.01
CA GLY A 77 -9.73 -1.59 -20.79
C GLY A 77 -9.01 -1.41 -19.45
N PHE A 78 -7.72 -1.03 -19.40
CA PHE A 78 -7.03 -0.89 -18.11
C PHE A 78 -6.79 0.57 -17.73
N THR A 79 -7.79 1.17 -17.10
CA THR A 79 -7.72 2.42 -16.34
C THR A 79 -8.40 2.18 -14.99
N VAL A 80 -7.58 2.15 -13.91
CA VAL A 80 -7.85 2.35 -12.45
C VAL A 80 -9.03 1.55 -11.85
N THR A 81 -8.97 0.70 -10.81
CA THR A 81 -8.13 0.46 -9.61
C THR A 81 -8.40 -0.99 -9.12
N LEU A 82 -7.55 -1.60 -8.27
CA LEU A 82 -7.59 -3.01 -7.75
C LEU A 82 -9.04 -3.57 -7.52
N PRO A 83 -9.44 -4.78 -8.01
CA PRO A 83 -8.84 -6.10 -7.74
C PRO A 83 -8.77 -7.08 -8.95
N GLY A 84 -8.06 -8.21 -8.80
CA GLY A 84 -8.25 -9.42 -9.62
C GLY A 84 -7.38 -9.58 -10.87
N GLU A 85 -6.59 -10.66 -10.84
CA GLU A 85 -5.72 -11.28 -11.85
C GLU A 85 -4.49 -10.50 -12.37
N LEU A 86 -3.33 -10.95 -11.88
CA LEU A 86 -2.04 -10.71 -12.53
C LEU A 86 -2.06 -11.22 -13.98
N PRO A 87 -1.36 -10.55 -14.91
CA PRO A 87 -1.18 -11.08 -16.25
C PRO A 87 -0.50 -12.45 -16.22
N ARG A 88 -0.90 -13.36 -17.12
CA ARG A 88 -0.31 -14.71 -17.25
C ARG A 88 1.22 -14.66 -17.29
N ALA A 89 1.82 -15.51 -16.45
CA ALA A 89 3.21 -15.46 -16.01
C ALA A 89 4.24 -15.99 -17.01
N THR A 90 5.43 -15.36 -17.05
CA THR A 90 6.68 -16.11 -16.82
C THR A 90 7.88 -15.21 -16.45
N ARG A 91 8.04 -14.00 -17.00
CA ARG A 91 9.16 -13.09 -16.64
C ARG A 91 8.74 -11.90 -15.79
N GLU A 92 7.56 -11.38 -16.06
CA GLU A 92 6.99 -10.21 -15.39
C GLU A 92 6.63 -10.53 -13.93
N ILE A 93 6.09 -11.73 -13.68
CA ILE A 93 5.83 -12.19 -12.30
C ILE A 93 7.13 -12.36 -11.52
N LEU A 94 8.18 -12.95 -12.11
CA LEU A 94 9.47 -13.07 -11.43
C LEU A 94 10.06 -11.70 -11.09
N ARG A 95 9.96 -10.73 -12.01
CA ARG A 95 10.39 -9.35 -11.75
C ARG A 95 9.54 -8.70 -10.67
N ALA A 96 8.23 -8.90 -10.69
CA ALA A 96 7.32 -8.36 -9.70
C ALA A 96 7.63 -8.92 -8.30
N SER A 97 7.72 -10.24 -8.17
CA SER A 97 8.11 -10.90 -6.91
C SER A 97 9.46 -10.39 -6.41
N ALA A 98 10.45 -10.24 -7.29
CA ALA A 98 11.77 -9.72 -6.90
C ALA A 98 11.72 -8.27 -6.40
N ARG A 99 10.92 -7.40 -7.01
CA ARG A 99 10.71 -6.01 -6.53
C ARG A 99 10.05 -6.01 -5.16
N LEU A 100 9.03 -6.83 -4.99
CA LEU A 100 8.31 -6.93 -3.72
C LEU A 100 9.21 -7.42 -2.59
N SER A 101 9.96 -8.49 -2.85
CA SER A 101 10.90 -9.04 -1.87
C SER A 101 11.95 -8.02 -1.45
N ARG A 102 12.52 -7.25 -2.40
CA ARG A 102 13.45 -6.16 -2.05
C ARG A 102 12.79 -5.10 -1.19
N PHE A 103 11.63 -4.60 -1.59
CA PHE A 103 10.89 -3.60 -0.84
C PHE A 103 10.59 -4.07 0.59
N ALA A 104 10.09 -5.30 0.75
CA ALA A 104 9.76 -5.86 2.05
C ALA A 104 11.01 -6.06 2.93
N THR A 105 12.11 -6.54 2.37
CA THR A 105 13.38 -6.66 3.10
C THR A 105 13.88 -5.29 3.56
N THR A 106 13.87 -4.29 2.67
CA THR A 106 14.27 -2.93 3.05
C THR A 106 13.36 -2.36 4.12
N LEU A 107 12.03 -2.52 4.00
CA LEU A 107 11.08 -2.08 5.00
C LEU A 107 11.32 -2.75 6.36
N GLY A 108 11.48 -4.07 6.36
CA GLY A 108 11.80 -4.84 7.57
C GLY A 108 13.06 -4.32 8.26
N SER A 109 14.17 -4.18 7.52
CA SER A 109 15.42 -3.66 8.10
C SER A 109 15.29 -2.25 8.68
N LEU A 110 14.53 -1.36 8.03
CA LEU A 110 14.30 -0.01 8.57
C LEU A 110 13.43 0.00 9.81
N ILE A 111 12.43 -0.87 9.86
CA ILE A 111 11.58 -1.05 11.04
C ILE A 111 12.42 -1.63 12.19
N GLU A 112 13.22 -2.65 11.94
CA GLU A 112 14.14 -3.26 12.92
C GLU A 112 15.19 -2.27 13.44
N ASP A 113 15.81 -1.50 12.54
CA ASP A 113 16.74 -0.44 12.95
C ASP A 113 16.01 0.59 13.82
N SER A 114 14.83 1.03 13.39
CA SER A 114 14.04 2.00 14.16
C SER A 114 13.62 1.45 15.52
N ALA A 115 13.21 0.17 15.59
CA ALA A 115 12.88 -0.54 16.81
C ALA A 115 14.06 -0.58 17.79
N ARG A 116 15.27 -0.82 17.29
CA ARG A 116 16.51 -0.82 18.09
C ARG A 116 16.88 0.57 18.63
N TYR A 117 16.53 1.63 17.90
CA TYR A 117 16.86 3.02 18.27
C TYR A 117 15.71 3.78 18.92
N VAL A 118 14.56 3.16 19.21
CA VAL A 118 13.44 3.85 19.86
C VAL A 118 13.94 4.49 21.16
N PRO A 119 13.96 5.83 21.27
CA PRO A 119 14.46 6.49 22.46
C PRO A 119 13.58 6.12 23.65
N MET A 120 14.17 5.52 24.68
CA MET A 120 13.50 5.15 25.93
C MET A 120 13.07 6.36 26.79
N THR A 121 12.82 7.53 26.19
CA THR A 121 12.68 8.80 26.93
C THR A 121 11.55 9.71 26.46
N ALA A 122 10.68 9.25 25.55
CA ALA A 122 9.50 10.05 25.19
C ALA A 122 8.62 10.25 26.43
N LYS A 123 8.50 11.52 26.88
CA LYS A 123 7.58 11.87 27.97
C LYS A 123 6.16 11.47 27.55
N PRO A 124 5.40 10.75 28.39
CA PRO A 124 4.06 10.34 28.04
C PRO A 124 3.20 11.58 27.75
N VAL A 125 2.63 11.63 26.55
CA VAL A 125 1.53 12.53 26.26
C VAL A 125 0.29 11.92 26.93
N PRO A 126 -0.48 12.68 27.72
CA PRO A 126 -1.64 12.13 28.41
C PRO A 126 -2.62 11.57 27.36
N ALA A 127 -2.74 10.24 27.32
CA ALA A 127 -3.76 9.60 26.53
C ALA A 127 -5.10 9.90 27.21
N GLN A 128 -6.04 10.49 26.46
CA GLN A 128 -7.43 10.53 26.90
C GLN A 128 -7.94 9.08 26.83
N HIS A 129 -7.89 8.39 27.97
CA HIS A 129 -8.36 7.03 28.12
C HIS A 129 -9.88 6.99 27.97
N HIS A 130 -10.36 6.82 26.74
CA HIS A 130 -11.71 6.34 26.52
C HIS A 130 -11.74 4.87 26.92
N ARG A 131 -12.22 4.59 28.14
CA ARG A 131 -12.55 3.23 28.59
C ARG A 131 -13.82 2.77 27.89
N THR A 132 -13.70 2.30 26.65
CA THR A 132 -14.72 1.46 26.02
C THR A 132 -14.33 0.02 26.27
N GLY A 133 -15.03 -0.61 27.23
CA GLY A 133 -14.64 -1.90 27.77
C GLY A 133 -14.97 -3.03 26.83
N TYR A 134 -14.01 -3.89 26.50
CA TYR A 134 -14.29 -5.25 26.02
C TYR A 134 -13.15 -6.19 26.47
N HIS A 135 -13.55 -7.26 27.16
CA HIS A 135 -12.74 -8.22 27.93
C HIS A 135 -12.06 -7.63 29.17
N ALA A 136 -12.58 -8.00 30.35
CA ALA A 136 -12.11 -7.55 31.67
C ALA A 136 -10.63 -7.88 31.97
N GLU A 137 -9.96 -8.62 31.09
CA GLU A 137 -8.59 -9.12 31.28
C GLU A 137 -7.63 -8.81 30.11
N CYS A 138 -8.06 -8.24 28.96
CA CYS A 138 -7.09 -7.88 27.90
C CYS A 138 -6.58 -6.45 28.01
N ARG A 139 -5.24 -6.31 27.96
CA ARG A 139 -4.51 -5.04 27.85
C ARG A 139 -4.33 -4.55 26.41
N CYS A 140 -5.16 -5.01 25.47
CA CYS A 140 -5.03 -4.75 24.04
C CYS A 140 -5.06 -3.24 23.73
N LEU A 141 -6.03 -2.53 24.29
CA LEU A 141 -6.18 -1.08 24.15
C LEU A 141 -5.00 -0.32 24.75
N GLU A 142 -4.54 -0.77 25.92
CA GLU A 142 -3.39 -0.18 26.61
C GLU A 142 -2.12 -0.35 25.77
N VAL A 143 -1.82 -1.57 25.31
CA VAL A 143 -0.66 -1.85 24.47
C VAL A 143 -0.67 -1.02 23.19
N VAL A 144 -1.81 -0.89 22.52
CA VAL A 144 -1.91 -0.04 21.32
C VAL A 144 -1.74 1.44 21.65
N THR A 145 -2.29 1.90 22.78
CA THR A 145 -2.07 3.28 23.25
C THR A 145 -0.58 3.53 23.48
N LEU A 146 0.12 2.61 24.14
CA LEU A 146 1.55 2.71 24.40
C LEU A 146 2.37 2.71 23.10
N MET A 147 2.01 1.88 22.11
CA MET A 147 2.66 1.89 20.80
C MET A 147 2.42 3.21 20.03
N ASP A 148 1.20 3.76 20.09
CA ASP A 148 0.83 5.02 19.43
C ASP A 148 1.63 6.22 20.00
N VAL A 149 1.68 6.32 21.33
CA VAL A 149 2.45 7.38 22.02
C VAL A 149 3.96 7.13 22.03
N GLY A 150 4.41 5.91 21.73
CA GLY A 150 5.82 5.53 21.67
C GLY A 150 6.47 5.25 23.03
N ASP A 151 5.70 4.70 23.98
CA ASP A 151 6.21 4.32 25.30
C ASP A 151 6.78 2.89 25.30
N ALA A 152 7.97 2.76 24.71
CA ALA A 152 8.68 1.48 24.62
C ALA A 152 9.07 0.90 25.98
N GLN A 153 9.35 1.76 26.98
CA GLN A 153 9.76 1.30 28.31
C GLN A 153 8.62 0.56 29.00
N THR A 154 7.41 1.13 28.99
CA THR A 154 6.25 0.47 29.59
C THR A 154 5.88 -0.79 28.80
N LEU A 155 5.98 -0.78 27.47
CA LEU A 155 5.76 -1.97 26.63
C LEU A 155 6.69 -3.13 26.98
N LEU A 156 7.99 -2.87 27.17
CA LEU A 156 8.98 -3.89 27.53
C LEU A 156 8.93 -4.29 29.01
N SER A 157 8.23 -3.54 29.85
CA SER A 157 7.98 -3.93 31.24
C SER A 157 6.89 -4.99 31.39
N LEU A 158 6.11 -5.24 30.33
CA LEU A 158 5.13 -6.31 30.27
C LEU A 158 5.82 -7.67 30.24
N GLY A 159 5.29 -8.66 30.94
CA GLY A 159 5.82 -10.01 30.89
C GLY A 159 5.55 -10.68 29.53
N ASP A 160 6.40 -11.62 29.12
CA ASP A 160 6.27 -12.34 27.83
C ASP A 160 4.87 -12.93 27.63
N ARG A 161 4.27 -13.48 28.70
CA ARG A 161 2.92 -14.02 28.67
C ARG A 161 1.88 -12.94 28.33
N GLU A 162 2.01 -11.74 28.87
CA GLU A 162 1.10 -10.63 28.60
C GLU A 162 1.25 -10.15 27.15
N ILE A 163 2.49 -9.99 26.68
CA ILE A 163 2.79 -9.59 25.31
C ILE A 163 2.22 -10.62 24.32
N ARG A 164 2.50 -11.91 24.52
CA ARG A 164 1.94 -12.99 23.69
C ARG A 164 0.42 -13.00 23.72
N THR A 165 -0.18 -12.85 24.90
CA THR A 165 -1.64 -12.80 25.05
C THR A 165 -2.23 -11.70 24.18
N VAL A 166 -1.63 -10.50 24.19
CA VAL A 166 -2.10 -9.38 23.36
C VAL A 166 -1.85 -9.65 21.86
N LEU A 167 -0.67 -10.14 21.48
CA LEU A 167 -0.33 -10.48 20.09
C LEU A 167 -1.18 -11.62 19.53
N GLU A 168 -1.77 -12.47 20.36
CA GLU A 168 -2.59 -13.62 19.95
C GLU A 168 -4.10 -13.40 20.16
N HIS A 169 -4.49 -12.35 20.89
CA HIS A 169 -5.89 -12.12 21.22
C HIS A 169 -6.76 -11.90 19.98
N ARG A 170 -7.90 -12.60 19.97
CA ARG A 170 -8.97 -12.50 18.98
C ARG A 170 -10.18 -11.83 19.62
N HIS A 171 -10.73 -10.79 19.00
CA HIS A 171 -12.01 -10.22 19.41
C HIS A 171 -13.18 -10.97 18.75
N GLY A 172 -14.28 -11.10 19.50
CA GLY A 172 -15.40 -11.99 19.18
C GLY A 172 -16.26 -11.50 18.01
N GLY A 173 -16.55 -12.40 17.07
CA GLY A 173 -17.48 -12.21 15.96
C GLY A 173 -17.04 -12.82 14.63
N GLN A 174 -16.49 -14.04 14.60
CA GLN A 174 -16.22 -14.91 13.43
C GLN A 174 -15.46 -14.36 12.19
N ALA A 175 -15.22 -13.05 12.04
CA ALA A 175 -14.77 -12.48 10.75
C ALA A 175 -13.45 -11.71 10.78
N VAL A 176 -13.01 -11.18 11.93
CA VAL A 176 -11.94 -10.16 11.97
C VAL A 176 -10.57 -10.68 12.43
N GLY A 177 -10.51 -11.90 12.96
CA GLY A 177 -9.24 -12.56 13.31
C GLY A 177 -8.59 -11.99 14.57
N ASN A 178 -7.28 -11.77 14.50
CA ASN A 178 -6.46 -11.27 15.62
C ASN A 178 -6.46 -9.74 15.62
N ASN A 179 -6.71 -9.12 16.78
CA ASN A 179 -6.91 -7.65 16.87
C ASN A 179 -5.67 -6.88 16.41
N LEU A 180 -4.50 -7.24 16.94
CA LEU A 180 -3.26 -6.55 16.63
C LEU A 180 -2.85 -6.74 15.16
N ARG A 181 -3.09 -7.92 14.58
CA ARG A 181 -2.91 -8.15 13.14
C ARG A 181 -3.89 -7.35 12.28
N PHE A 182 -5.14 -7.21 12.73
CA PHE A 182 -6.15 -6.39 12.05
C PHE A 182 -5.77 -4.90 12.07
N LEU A 183 -5.29 -4.40 13.21
CA LEU A 183 -4.75 -3.06 13.31
C LEU A 183 -3.48 -2.88 12.47
N LEU A 184 -2.55 -3.83 12.53
CA LEU A 184 -1.32 -3.86 11.72
C LEU A 184 -1.64 -3.75 10.23
N TYR A 185 -2.65 -4.49 9.76
CA TYR A 185 -3.15 -4.40 8.39
C TYR A 185 -3.54 -2.97 8.05
N HIS A 186 -4.43 -2.33 8.82
CA HIS A 186 -4.85 -0.96 8.52
C HIS A 186 -3.72 0.07 8.62
N VAL A 187 -2.82 -0.04 9.61
CA VAL A 187 -1.66 0.86 9.77
C VAL A 187 -0.70 0.73 8.59
N LEU A 188 -0.32 -0.51 8.24
CA LEU A 188 0.55 -0.77 7.10
C LEU A 188 -0.06 -0.22 5.80
N HIS A 189 -1.36 -0.37 5.61
CA HIS A 189 -2.03 0.14 4.41
C HIS A 189 -2.00 1.64 4.28
N VAL A 190 -2.37 2.34 5.35
CA VAL A 190 -2.36 3.79 5.35
C VAL A 190 -0.95 4.26 5.09
N TYR A 191 0.05 3.64 5.72
CA TYR A 191 1.46 3.92 5.47
C TYR A 191 1.83 3.74 3.98
N LEU A 192 1.61 2.55 3.40
CA LEU A 192 2.00 2.25 2.02
C LEU A 192 1.28 3.16 1.02
N ARG A 193 -0.04 3.33 1.16
CA ARG A 193 -0.84 4.09 0.20
C ARG A 193 -0.55 5.58 0.27
N THR A 194 -0.34 6.14 1.47
CA THR A 194 0.02 7.56 1.63
C THR A 194 1.36 7.87 0.94
N ASN A 195 2.36 7.02 1.15
CA ASN A 195 3.65 7.20 0.49
C ASN A 195 3.58 6.98 -1.02
N LEU A 196 2.76 6.04 -1.51
CA LEU A 196 2.55 5.87 -2.96
C LEU A 196 1.85 7.08 -3.58
N ILE A 197 0.84 7.68 -2.91
CA ILE A 197 0.19 8.90 -3.39
C ILE A 197 1.23 10.02 -3.56
N ALA A 198 2.09 10.20 -2.56
CA ALA A 198 3.17 11.19 -2.61
C ALA A 198 4.21 10.87 -3.71
N GLU A 199 4.66 9.62 -3.82
CA GLU A 199 5.62 9.18 -4.84
C GLU A 199 5.12 9.42 -6.28
N PHE A 200 3.80 9.33 -6.49
CA PHE A 200 3.19 9.58 -7.80
C PHE A 200 2.80 11.03 -8.07
N GLY A 201 2.96 11.94 -7.11
CA GLY A 201 2.50 13.32 -7.27
C GLY A 201 0.97 13.44 -7.36
N LEU A 202 0.25 12.60 -6.60
CA LEU A 202 -1.22 12.54 -6.61
C LEU A 202 -1.86 13.29 -5.42
N GLU A 203 -1.10 14.09 -4.69
CA GLU A 203 -1.56 14.78 -3.47
C GLU A 203 -2.79 15.66 -3.70
N ASP A 204 -2.90 16.27 -4.88
CA ASP A 204 -4.02 17.15 -5.24
C ASP A 204 -5.13 16.43 -6.03
N ARG A 205 -5.10 15.09 -6.10
CA ARG A 205 -6.04 14.27 -6.90
C ARG A 205 -6.71 13.18 -6.07
N PRO A 206 -7.57 13.55 -5.11
CA PRO A 206 -8.19 12.60 -4.18
C PRO A 206 -8.98 11.49 -4.87
N GLU A 207 -9.54 11.75 -6.05
CA GLU A 207 -10.23 10.78 -6.88
C GLU A 207 -9.32 9.63 -7.39
N GLU A 208 -8.02 9.87 -7.47
CA GLU A 208 -7.00 8.92 -7.92
C GLU A 208 -6.34 8.14 -6.76
N TRP A 209 -6.68 8.42 -5.49
CA TRP A 209 -6.07 7.77 -4.30
C TRP A 209 -6.50 6.31 -4.07
N GLY A 210 -7.32 5.75 -4.96
CA GLY A 210 -7.83 4.39 -4.86
C GLY A 210 -8.67 4.18 -3.60
N SER A 211 -8.31 3.21 -2.76
CA SER A 211 -9.06 2.89 -1.53
C SER A 211 -8.90 3.95 -0.43
N LEU A 212 -7.94 4.86 -0.52
CA LEU A 212 -7.85 6.04 0.37
C LEU A 212 -8.69 7.23 -0.11
N ARG A 213 -9.33 7.15 -1.28
CA ARG A 213 -10.24 8.20 -1.78
C ARG A 213 -11.35 8.51 -0.75
N PRO A 214 -11.77 9.78 -0.63
CA PRO A 214 -12.97 10.16 0.11
C PRO A 214 -14.18 9.25 -0.18
N GLY A 215 -14.92 8.89 0.86
CA GLY A 215 -16.16 8.11 0.76
C GLY A 215 -16.01 6.61 0.45
N THR A 216 -14.80 6.05 0.40
CA THR A 216 -14.62 4.59 0.28
C THR A 216 -14.95 3.87 1.59
N VAL A 217 -15.39 2.61 1.49
CA VAL A 217 -15.63 1.74 2.66
C VAL A 217 -14.37 1.60 3.52
N PHE A 218 -13.21 1.42 2.89
CA PHE A 218 -11.94 1.30 3.60
C PHE A 218 -11.67 2.55 4.46
N ARG A 219 -11.80 3.76 3.89
CA ARG A 219 -11.56 5.01 4.63
C ARG A 219 -12.58 5.22 5.75
N GLN A 220 -13.85 4.88 5.51
CA GLN A 220 -14.89 4.92 6.55
C GLN A 220 -14.57 3.98 7.72
N GLN A 221 -14.05 2.79 7.44
CA GLN A 221 -13.63 1.83 8.47
C GLN A 221 -12.49 2.37 9.33
N LEU A 222 -11.48 3.05 8.76
CA LEU A 222 -10.39 3.65 9.55
C LEU A 222 -10.90 4.62 10.63
N MET A 223 -12.03 5.27 10.35
CA MET A 223 -12.69 6.21 11.25
C MET A 223 -13.69 5.54 12.20
N SER A 224 -14.03 4.27 11.97
CA SER A 224 -14.90 3.49 12.85
C SER A 224 -14.12 2.89 14.02
N ASP A 225 -14.86 2.51 15.06
CA ASP A 225 -14.32 1.81 16.23
C ASP A 225 -14.95 0.43 16.43
N CYS A 226 -15.22 -0.27 15.32
CA CYS A 226 -16.06 -1.47 15.30
C CYS A 226 -15.57 -2.61 16.20
N ASP A 227 -14.27 -2.71 16.46
CA ASP A 227 -13.64 -3.75 17.28
C ASP A 227 -12.74 -3.17 18.39
N GLY A 228 -13.05 -1.94 18.82
CA GLY A 228 -12.29 -1.21 19.84
C GLY A 228 -10.98 -0.57 19.35
N LEU A 229 -10.43 -0.98 18.19
CA LEU A 229 -9.23 -0.41 17.57
C LEU A 229 -9.11 -0.73 16.05
N THR A 230 -9.92 -0.08 15.20
CA THR A 230 -9.75 -0.23 13.74
C THR A 230 -8.52 0.50 13.20
N PHE A 231 -8.11 1.60 13.86
CA PHE A 231 -6.94 2.39 13.49
C PHE A 231 -6.35 3.09 14.73
N LEU A 232 -5.17 3.71 14.58
CA LEU A 232 -4.51 4.46 15.66
C LEU A 232 -5.39 5.63 16.14
N PRO A 233 -5.85 5.62 17.40
CA PRO A 233 -6.83 6.61 17.87
C PRO A 233 -6.34 8.05 17.72
N SER A 234 -5.08 8.33 18.08
CA SER A 234 -4.54 9.70 18.02
C SER A 234 -4.33 10.18 16.59
N ALA A 235 -4.15 9.26 15.64
CA ALA A 235 -3.86 9.57 14.25
C ALA A 235 -5.13 9.76 13.38
N ARG A 236 -6.29 9.25 13.80
CA ARG A 236 -7.58 9.35 13.06
C ARG A 236 -7.94 10.78 12.66
N ARG A 237 -7.60 11.78 13.49
CA ARG A 237 -7.85 13.20 13.19
C ARG A 237 -7.18 13.70 11.90
N HIS A 238 -6.07 13.06 11.51
CA HIS A 238 -5.32 13.40 10.29
C HIS A 238 -5.88 12.72 9.04
N LEU A 239 -6.86 11.83 9.17
CA LEU A 239 -7.54 11.14 8.06
C LEU A 239 -8.78 11.88 7.55
N THR A 240 -9.01 13.12 7.98
CA THR A 240 -10.15 13.91 7.49
C THR A 240 -9.87 14.47 6.10
N ASP A 241 -10.87 14.49 5.23
CA ASP A 241 -10.72 14.83 3.80
C ASP A 241 -10.19 16.25 3.56
N GLY A 242 -10.45 17.19 4.47
CA GLY A 242 -9.95 18.57 4.37
C GLY A 242 -8.55 18.81 4.95
N VAL A 243 -7.99 17.83 5.68
CA VAL A 243 -6.68 17.94 6.34
C VAL A 243 -5.65 17.06 5.62
N PHE A 244 -6.03 15.85 5.22
CA PHE A 244 -5.10 14.87 4.67
C PHE A 244 -4.56 15.25 3.27
N MET A 245 -3.28 14.95 2.99
CA MET A 245 -2.49 15.19 1.75
C MET A 245 -2.35 16.65 1.29
N VAL A 246 -3.36 17.50 1.51
CA VAL A 246 -3.26 18.95 1.27
C VAL A 246 -2.42 19.61 2.38
N ASP A 247 -2.51 19.11 3.61
CA ASP A 247 -1.63 19.51 4.71
C ASP A 247 -0.44 18.54 4.80
N ALA A 248 0.70 19.00 4.27
CA ALA A 248 1.96 18.26 4.34
C ALA A 248 2.39 17.95 5.77
N HIS A 249 2.07 18.81 6.74
CA HIS A 249 2.41 18.60 8.14
C HIS A 249 1.54 17.51 8.78
N ALA A 250 0.23 17.54 8.56
CA ALA A 250 -0.67 16.50 9.05
C ALA A 250 -0.36 15.13 8.42
N THR A 251 0.01 15.14 7.13
CA THR A 251 0.43 13.93 6.40
C THR A 251 1.72 13.36 6.99
N ASP A 252 2.71 14.21 7.27
CA ASP A 252 3.96 13.81 7.92
C ASP A 252 3.72 13.22 9.32
N GLN A 253 2.83 13.83 10.11
CA GLN A 253 2.43 13.32 11.43
C GLN A 253 1.75 11.95 11.34
N LEU A 254 0.82 11.76 10.40
CA LEU A 254 0.12 10.50 10.20
C LEU A 254 1.08 9.38 9.77
N VAL A 255 1.94 9.63 8.79
CA VAL A 255 2.90 8.65 8.30
C VAL A 255 3.91 8.30 9.40
N THR A 256 4.35 9.29 10.17
CA THR A 256 5.23 9.08 11.33
C THR A 256 4.57 8.21 12.40
N ALA A 257 3.30 8.46 12.73
CA ALA A 257 2.56 7.64 13.68
C ALA A 257 2.42 6.19 13.19
N CYS A 258 2.10 5.99 11.91
CA CYS A 258 2.01 4.66 11.31
C CYS A 258 3.36 3.93 11.40
N PHE A 259 4.45 4.57 10.96
CA PHE A 259 5.77 3.95 10.96
C PHE A 259 6.26 3.65 12.39
N ARG A 260 6.00 4.55 13.34
CA ARG A 260 6.29 4.32 14.76
C ARG A 260 5.57 3.09 15.28
N PHE A 261 4.27 2.95 14.98
CA PHE A 261 3.52 1.78 15.37
C PHE A 261 4.14 0.50 14.81
N LEU A 262 4.53 0.48 13.52
CA LEU A 262 5.20 -0.68 12.92
C LEU A 262 6.50 -1.05 13.66
N ALA A 263 7.31 -0.06 14.04
CA ALA A 263 8.54 -0.27 14.81
C ALA A 263 8.27 -0.84 16.21
N HIS A 264 7.28 -0.31 16.94
CA HIS A 264 6.95 -0.82 18.27
C HIS A 264 6.29 -2.20 18.21
N TYR A 265 5.52 -2.47 17.16
CA TYR A 265 4.96 -3.78 16.90
C TYR A 265 6.09 -4.81 16.69
N GLN A 266 7.09 -4.49 15.85
CA GLN A 266 8.27 -5.33 15.65
C GLN A 266 9.02 -5.58 16.97
N LEU A 267 9.23 -4.52 17.76
CA LEU A 267 9.86 -4.62 19.07
C LEU A 267 9.14 -5.59 20.02
N LEU A 268 7.80 -5.57 20.05
CA LEU A 268 7.02 -6.53 20.84
C LEU A 268 7.14 -7.95 20.30
N CYS A 269 7.15 -8.11 18.99
CA CYS A 269 7.34 -9.41 18.35
C CYS A 269 8.70 -10.01 18.71
N ASP A 270 9.77 -9.21 18.60
CA ASP A 270 11.13 -9.65 18.95
C ASP A 270 11.26 -10.01 20.44
N ALA A 271 10.59 -9.26 21.32
CA ALA A 271 10.60 -9.53 22.76
C ALA A 271 10.03 -10.91 23.13
N VAL A 272 9.22 -11.52 22.26
CA VAL A 272 8.63 -12.84 22.48
C VAL A 272 8.85 -13.79 21.29
N ASP A 273 9.94 -13.64 20.54
CA ASP A 273 10.29 -14.53 19.41
C ASP A 273 9.10 -14.79 18.45
N TYR A 274 8.32 -13.75 18.15
CA TYR A 274 7.16 -13.82 17.26
C TYR A 274 7.57 -13.42 15.85
N GLU A 275 7.46 -14.35 14.89
CA GLU A 275 7.88 -14.08 13.52
C GLU A 275 6.89 -13.19 12.75
N LEU A 276 7.44 -12.23 12.00
CA LEU A 276 6.70 -11.40 11.04
C LEU A 276 7.26 -11.57 9.64
N ASP A 277 6.38 -11.93 8.70
CA ASP A 277 6.69 -11.93 7.28
C ASP A 277 6.07 -10.70 6.61
N TRP A 278 6.88 -9.64 6.48
CA TRP A 278 6.48 -8.41 5.78
C TRP A 278 6.05 -8.68 4.33
N ASN A 279 6.63 -9.66 3.64
CA ASN A 279 6.17 -10.02 2.29
C ASN A 279 4.74 -10.56 2.34
N ALA A 280 4.45 -11.51 3.23
CA ALA A 280 3.11 -12.07 3.38
C ALA A 280 2.07 -11.02 3.76
N LEU A 281 2.46 -9.99 4.51
CA LEU A 281 1.58 -8.87 4.89
C LEU A 281 1.33 -7.90 3.73
N ILE A 282 2.33 -7.64 2.88
CA ILE A 282 2.21 -6.68 1.75
C ILE A 282 1.57 -7.34 0.51
N ARG A 283 1.76 -8.64 0.29
CA ARG A 283 1.28 -9.35 -0.91
C ARG A 283 -0.24 -9.22 -1.16
N PRO A 284 -1.12 -9.45 -0.16
CA PRO A 284 -2.57 -9.27 -0.32
C PRO A 284 -2.92 -7.87 -0.85
N GLU A 285 -2.13 -6.86 -0.50
CA GLU A 285 -2.38 -5.47 -0.89
C GLU A 285 -2.14 -5.14 -2.33
N LEU A 286 -1.27 -5.92 -2.93
CA LEU A 286 -0.99 -5.80 -4.34
C LEU A 286 -1.90 -6.71 -5.17
N GLY A 287 -2.86 -7.40 -4.53
CA GLY A 287 -3.70 -8.42 -5.16
C GLY A 287 -2.89 -9.64 -5.60
N LEU A 288 -1.78 -9.93 -4.92
CA LEU A 288 -0.84 -11.02 -5.21
C LEU A 288 -1.11 -12.21 -4.27
N ALA A 289 -2.24 -12.88 -4.45
CA ALA A 289 -2.52 -14.18 -3.82
C ALA A 289 -1.88 -15.30 -4.66
#